data_AF-A0A7I0NPT8-F1
#
_entry.id   AF-A0A7I0NPT8-F1
#
_cell.length_a   1.000
_cell.length_b   1.000
_cell.length_c   1.000
_cell.angle_alpha   90.00
_cell.angle_beta   90.00
_cell.angle_gamma   90.00
#
_symmetry.space_group_name_H-M   'P 1'
#
loop_
_entity.id
_entity.type
_entity.pdbx_description
1 polymer ?
#
loop_
_entity_poly.entity_id
_entity_poly.type
_entity_poly.pdbx_seq_one_letter_code
_entity_poly.pdbx_strand_id
1 'polypeptide(L)'
;MSKASKFFINCEEANLFCDKDQYEEASFWEKIRLKIHVLYCRVCQKYVIRNRKLTNTMKEAKVITINQEVKEIMKKRLQQEMKKSSNQSIQS
;
A
#
# COMPACT_ATOMS: atom_id res chain seq x y z
N MET A 1 -24.87 -21.52 -13.17
CA MET A 1 -25.89 -20.90 -12.28
C MET A 1 -25.14 -20.47 -11.02
N SER A 2 -25.18 -19.26 -10.47
CA SER A 2 -25.99 -18.06 -10.67
C SER A 2 -25.05 -16.85 -10.52
N LYS A 3 -25.33 -15.75 -11.23
CA LYS A 3 -24.50 -14.53 -11.24
C LYS A 3 -24.44 -13.96 -9.83
N ALA A 4 -23.31 -14.15 -9.13
CA ALA A 4 -23.07 -13.50 -7.84
C ALA A 4 -23.24 -11.99 -8.04
N SER A 5 -24.14 -11.39 -7.26
CA SER A 5 -24.48 -9.99 -7.33
C SER A 5 -23.20 -9.16 -7.25
N LYS A 6 -22.94 -8.34 -8.27
CA LYS A 6 -21.73 -7.50 -8.49
C LYS A 6 -21.40 -6.52 -7.34
N PHE A 7 -22.19 -6.55 -6.28
CA PHE A 7 -22.11 -5.73 -5.08
C PHE A 7 -21.61 -6.48 -3.85
N PHE A 8 -21.76 -7.81 -3.77
CA PHE A 8 -21.31 -8.62 -2.65
C PHE A 8 -20.00 -9.31 -3.01
N ILE A 9 -18.93 -8.91 -2.33
CA ILE A 9 -17.60 -9.51 -2.45
C ILE A 9 -17.39 -10.57 -1.37
N ASN A 10 -16.51 -11.52 -1.63
CA ASN A 10 -16.09 -12.51 -0.63
C ASN A 10 -15.05 -11.92 0.35
N CYS A 11 -14.67 -12.69 1.37
CA CYS A 11 -13.72 -12.20 2.39
C CYS A 11 -12.29 -12.01 1.83
N GLU A 12 -11.87 -12.80 0.84
CA GLU A 12 -10.55 -12.69 0.20
C GLU A 12 -10.44 -11.41 -0.62
N GLU A 13 -11.47 -11.11 -1.41
CA GLU A 13 -11.63 -9.85 -2.14
C GLU A 13 -11.71 -8.65 -1.18
N ALA A 14 -12.41 -8.79 -0.06
CA ALA A 14 -12.47 -7.75 0.96
C ALA A 14 -11.09 -7.47 1.60
N ASN A 15 -10.28 -8.51 1.84
CA ASN A 15 -8.91 -8.34 2.32
C ASN A 15 -8.06 -7.61 1.27
N LEU A 16 -8.12 -8.02 0.00
CA LEU A 16 -7.40 -7.35 -1.09
C LEU A 16 -7.80 -5.87 -1.20
N PHE A 17 -9.09 -5.54 -1.09
CA PHE A 17 -9.55 -4.16 -1.16
C PHE A 17 -9.13 -3.35 0.07
N CYS A 18 -9.10 -3.97 1.26
CA CYS A 18 -8.59 -3.33 2.47
C CYS A 18 -7.11 -2.99 2.33
N ASP A 19 -6.31 -3.91 1.79
CA ASP A 19 -4.88 -3.67 1.58
C ASP A 19 -4.67 -2.56 0.54
N LYS A 20 -5.38 -2.59 -0.59
CA LYS A 20 -5.36 -1.49 -1.57
C LYS A 20 -5.79 -0.15 -0.97
N ASP A 21 -6.80 -0.14 -0.10
CA ASP A 21 -7.27 1.11 0.55
C ASP A 21 -6.22 1.67 1.51
N GLN A 22 -5.49 0.80 2.22
CA GLN A 22 -4.40 1.19 3.13
C GLN A 22 -3.24 1.90 2.43
N TYR A 23 -2.96 1.54 1.17
CA TYR A 23 -1.91 2.16 0.36
C TYR A 23 -2.43 3.25 -0.60
N GLU A 24 -3.69 3.68 -0.46
CA GLU A 24 -4.34 4.68 -1.32
C GLU A 24 -4.45 4.25 -2.80
N GLU A 25 -4.41 2.95 -3.06
CA GLU A 25 -4.49 2.33 -4.40
C GLU A 25 -5.90 1.83 -4.75
N ALA A 26 -6.82 1.80 -3.79
CA ALA A 26 -8.18 1.34 -4.01
C ALA A 26 -9.02 2.35 -4.79
N SER A 27 -9.71 1.86 -5.82
CA SER A 27 -10.72 2.61 -6.57
C SER A 27 -11.96 2.91 -5.71
N PHE A 28 -12.72 3.93 -6.12
CA PHE A 28 -13.94 4.33 -5.41
C PHE A 28 -14.96 3.19 -5.23
N TRP A 29 -15.12 2.34 -6.26
CA TRP A 29 -16.05 1.20 -6.21
C TRP A 29 -15.57 0.08 -5.29
N GLU A 30 -14.26 -0.18 -5.23
CA GLU A 30 -13.67 -1.16 -4.31
C GLU A 30 -13.91 -0.72 -2.85
N LYS A 31 -13.74 0.58 -2.56
CA LYS A 31 -14.03 1.13 -1.23
C LYS A 31 -15.50 0.99 -0.83
N ILE A 32 -16.43 1.24 -1.75
CA ILE A 32 -17.88 1.07 -1.48
C ILE A 32 -18.20 -0.40 -1.20
N ARG A 33 -17.72 -1.33 -2.04
CA ARG A 33 -17.95 -2.77 -1.85
C ARG A 33 -17.35 -3.27 -0.53
N LEU A 34 -16.15 -2.82 -0.18
CA LEU A 34 -15.51 -3.13 1.09
C LEU A 34 -16.36 -2.64 2.28
N LYS A 35 -16.85 -1.40 2.24
CA LYS A 35 -17.73 -0.84 3.28
C LYS A 35 -18.99 -1.68 3.45
N ILE A 36 -19.63 -2.09 2.36
CA ILE A 36 -20.81 -2.98 2.41
C ILE A 36 -20.43 -4.32 3.04
N HIS A 37 -19.30 -4.92 2.66
CA HIS A 37 -18.84 -6.20 3.20
C HIS A 37 -18.61 -6.16 4.72
N VAL A 38 -17.93 -5.13 5.23
CA VAL A 38 -17.64 -5.02 6.66
C VAL A 38 -18.86 -4.70 7.52
N LEU A 39 -19.97 -4.24 6.93
CA LEU A 39 -21.22 -4.04 7.69
C LEU A 39 -21.81 -5.37 8.17
N TYR A 40 -21.71 -6.43 7.38
CA TYR A 40 -22.26 -7.75 7.72
C TYR A 40 -21.20 -8.78 8.15
N CYS A 41 -19.95 -8.62 7.72
CA CYS A 41 -18.87 -9.53 8.10
C CYS A 41 -18.05 -8.98 9.29
N ARG A 42 -18.32 -9.50 10.49
CA ARG A 42 -17.62 -9.09 11.73
C ARG A 42 -16.11 -9.37 11.70
N VAL A 43 -15.66 -10.37 10.95
CA VAL A 43 -14.23 -10.71 10.83
C VAL A 43 -13.50 -9.63 10.04
N CYS A 44 -14.00 -9.28 8.86
CA CYS A 44 -13.46 -8.21 8.03
C CYS A 44 -13.61 -6.84 8.70
N GLN A 45 -14.67 -6.62 9.48
CA GLN A 45 -14.81 -5.41 10.30
C GLN A 45 -13.65 -5.27 11.30
N LYS A 46 -13.33 -6.33 12.06
CA LYS A 46 -12.20 -6.34 12.99
C LYS A 46 -10.86 -6.16 12.26
N TYR A 47 -10.71 -6.73 11.07
CA TYR A 47 -9.52 -6.56 10.24
C TYR A 47 -9.31 -5.08 9.85
N VAL A 48 -10.34 -4.45 9.27
CA VAL A 48 -10.30 -3.04 8.87
C VAL A 48 -10.03 -2.12 10.06
N ILE A 49 -10.66 -2.37 11.22
CA ILE A 49 -10.42 -1.57 12.44
C ILE A 49 -8.96 -1.68 12.88
N ARG A 50 -8.39 -2.89 12.89
CA ARG A 50 -6.98 -3.10 13.28
C ARG A 50 -6.01 -2.42 12.32
N ASN A 51 -6.21 -2.56 11.01
CA ASN A 51 -5.37 -1.90 10.02
C ASN A 51 -5.47 -0.37 10.11
N ARG A 52 -6.69 0.17 10.27
CA ARG A 52 -6.86 1.62 10.45
C ARG A 52 -6.16 2.12 11.72
N LYS A 53 -6.23 1.37 12.82
CA LYS A 53 -5.50 1.69 14.05
C LYS A 53 -4.00 1.71 13.81
N LEU A 54 -3.45 0.70 13.13
CA LEU A 54 -2.03 0.65 12.78
C LEU A 54 -1.62 1.87 11.95
N THR A 55 -2.35 2.19 10.88
CA THR A 55 -2.08 3.36 10.02
C THR A 55 -2.12 4.67 10.81
N ASN A 56 -3.09 4.82 11.72
CA ASN A 56 -3.19 6.02 12.56
C ASN A 56 -2.00 6.12 13.53
N THR A 57 -1.66 5.03 14.22
CA THR A 57 -0.49 5.00 15.12
C THR A 57 0.80 5.32 14.38
N MET A 58 0.97 4.81 13.15
CA MET A 58 2.13 5.16 12.31
C MET A 58 2.15 6.64 11.92
N LYS A 59 1.00 7.24 11.63
CA LYS A 59 0.88 8.69 11.34
C LYS A 59 1.16 9.54 12.59
N GLU A 60 0.65 9.12 13.75
CA GLU A 60 0.86 9.77 15.05
C GLU A 60 2.31 9.69 15.53
N ALA A 61 2.99 8.57 15.26
CA ALA A 61 4.41 8.39 15.54
C ALA A 61 5.31 9.33 14.71
N LYS A 62 4.74 10.11 13.78
CA LYS A 62 5.45 11.07 12.91
C LYS A 62 6.71 10.47 12.32
N VAL A 63 6.62 9.22 11.88
CA VAL A 63 7.77 8.49 11.33
C VAL A 63 8.36 9.34 10.23
N ILE A 64 9.62 9.76 10.42
CA ILE A 64 10.32 10.63 9.49
C ILE A 64 10.60 9.79 8.25
N THR A 65 9.76 9.96 7.23
CA THR A 65 9.99 9.35 5.93
C THR A 65 10.99 10.20 5.15
N ILE A 66 11.81 9.53 4.34
CA ILE A 66 12.75 10.23 3.45
C ILE A 66 11.90 11.06 2.48
N ASN A 67 12.10 12.38 2.47
CA ASN A 67 11.41 13.25 1.54
C ASN A 67 11.82 12.93 0.08
N GLN A 68 10.98 13.30 -0.89
CA GLN A 68 11.22 12.95 -2.28
C GLN A 68 12.54 13.52 -2.81
N GLU A 69 12.93 14.71 -2.37
CA GLU A 69 14.16 15.38 -2.78
C GLU A 69 15.42 14.62 -2.33
N VAL A 70 15.50 14.24 -1.04
CA VAL A 70 16.60 13.46 -0.48
C VAL A 70 16.68 12.09 -1.15
N LYS A 71 15.53 11.48 -1.45
CA LYS A 71 15.48 10.21 -2.19
C LYS A 71 16.11 10.34 -3.59
N GLU A 72 15.80 11.41 -4.31
CA GLU A 72 16.38 11.66 -5.64
C GLU A 72 17.88 12.01 -5.57
N ILE A 73 18.31 12.75 -4.55
CA ILE A 73 19.76 13.00 -4.30
C ILE A 73 20.49 11.68 -4.04
N MET A 74 19.93 10.81 -3.18
CA MET A 74 20.51 9.50 -2.89
C MET A 74 20.62 8.64 -4.16
N LYS A 75 19.56 8.59 -4.99
CA LYS A 75 19.60 7.86 -6.28
C LYS A 75 20.68 8.39 -7.21
N LYS A 76 20.78 9.72 -7.37
CA LYS A 76 21.81 10.34 -8.23
C LYS A 76 23.21 10.00 -7.75
N ARG A 77 23.47 10.06 -6.43
CA ARG A 77 24.76 9.69 -5.85
C ARG A 77 25.07 8.20 -6.09
N LEU A 78 24.11 7.31 -5.84
CA LEU A 78 24.30 5.89 -6.11
C LEU A 78 24.64 5.61 -7.58
N GLN A 79 23.92 6.24 -8.52
CA GLN A 79 24.21 6.09 -9.95
C GLN A 79 25.59 6.63 -10.35
N GLN A 80 26.03 7.73 -9.74
CA GLN A 80 27.38 8.28 -9.98
C GLN A 80 28.45 7.31 -9.49
N GLU A 81 28.31 6.74 -8.29
CA GLU A 81 29.26 5.78 -7.74
C GLU A 81 29.26 4.45 -8.52
N MET A 82 28.09 4.00 -9.00
CA MET A 82 28.00 2.84 -9.89
C MET A 82 28.73 3.07 -11.22
N LYS A 83 28.59 4.26 -11.84
CA LYS A 83 29.34 4.59 -13.06
C LYS A 83 30.84 4.70 -12.83
N LYS A 84 31.26 5.24 -11.69
CA LYS A 84 32.69 5.31 -11.31
C LYS A 84 33.28 3.92 -11.14
N SER A 85 32.59 3.04 -10.42
CA SER A 85 33.01 1.64 -10.22
C SER A 85 33.00 0.81 -11.51
N SER A 86 32.04 1.02 -12.43
CA SER A 86 32.07 0.42 -13.77
C SER A 86 33.21 0.92 -14.67
N ASN A 87 33.67 2.16 -14.50
CA ASN A 87 34.78 2.72 -15.30
C ASN A 87 36.15 2.31 -14.74
N GLN A 88 36.23 1.93 -13.46
CA GLN A 88 37.47 1.49 -12.82
C GLN A 88 37.90 0.09 -13.26
N SER A 89 36.96 -0.75 -13.69
CA SER A 89 37.23 -2.09 -14.27
C SER A 89 37.60 -2.07 -15.77
N ILE A 90 37.61 -0.91 -16.43
CA ILE A 90 38.08 -0.75 -17.82
C ILE A 90 39.53 -0.21 -17.88
N GLN A 91 40.08 0.27 -16.76
CA GLN A 91 41.45 0.79 -16.66
C GLN A 91 42.46 -0.19 -16.02
N SER A 92 42.15 -1.49 -15.95
CA SER A 92 43.08 -2.54 -15.49
C SER A 92 43.47 -3.46 -16.65
#